data_AF-A0A6P0IL71-F1
#
_entry.id   AF-A0A6P0IL71-F1
#
_cell.length_a   1.000
_cell.length_b   1.000
_cell.length_c   1.000
_cell.angle_alpha   90.00
_cell.angle_beta   90.00
_cell.angle_gamma   90.00
#
_symmetry.space_group_name_H-M   'P 1'
#
loop_
_entity.id
_entity.type
_entity.pdbx_description
1 polymer ?
#
loop_
_entity_poly.entity_id
_entity_poly.type
_entity_poly.pdbx_seq_one_letter_code
_entity_poly.pdbx_strand_id
1 'polypeptide(L)'
;MVLIEAESDRVTRINYDTIIKNVASGGQAVQISNFNDPVGEPGVLRFEWTAEDGAAGKYDISIAYFDEVDGESELTFSVNGQEVGTYVYNLNLPGITAEPRNYVPLSGANSSSTLTAQANPNAIFKGVDLVPGDEIEISVLADSNGNFTDENGNATFELGRLDAIEITPAEITPAEEIIPSLDLFWHNPVSGQVGVWTLNQQGTSVETAAFITDQSGQELLVPENTGFEARGVVDLGDGSRSPLWRNTETGGVAIWKMEGSELQEAITIDPPADGPGSNLDWEIRGT
;
A
#
# COMPACT_ATOMS: atom_id res chain seq x y z
N MET A 1 0.67 6.27 9.49
CA MET A 1 1.15 7.35 8.62
C MET A 1 2.10 8.19 9.44
N VAL A 2 3.31 8.39 8.94
CA VAL A 2 4.38 9.18 9.57
C VAL A 2 4.83 10.21 8.54
N LEU A 3 4.96 11.46 8.96
CA LEU A 3 5.44 12.56 8.12
C LEU A 3 6.78 13.05 8.68
N ILE A 4 7.80 13.09 7.83
CA ILE A 4 9.14 13.56 8.14
C ILE A 4 9.45 14.75 7.24
N GLU A 5 9.52 15.94 7.82
CA GLU A 5 10.00 17.13 7.10
C GLU A 5 11.51 17.03 6.89
N ALA A 6 11.99 17.24 5.66
CA ALA A 6 13.40 17.10 5.30
C ALA A 6 14.29 18.11 6.07
N GLU A 7 13.75 19.26 6.43
CA GLU A 7 14.39 20.29 7.23
C GLU A 7 14.31 20.06 8.75
N SER A 8 13.56 19.06 9.21
CA SER A 8 13.38 18.83 10.65
C SER A 8 14.68 18.47 11.37
N ASP A 9 14.74 18.73 12.67
CA ASP A 9 15.90 18.38 13.51
C ASP A 9 16.14 16.87 13.63
N ARG A 10 15.14 16.06 13.27
CA ARG A 10 15.22 14.60 13.25
C ARG A 10 16.06 14.08 12.08
N VAL A 11 16.18 14.86 11.00
CA VAL A 11 16.88 14.46 9.79
C VAL A 11 18.30 15.01 9.80
N THR A 12 19.27 14.12 9.72
CA THR A 12 20.66 14.51 9.43
C THR A 12 20.78 14.83 7.95
N ARG A 13 21.22 16.05 7.65
CA ARG A 13 21.41 16.57 6.29
C ARG A 13 22.90 16.67 5.97
N ILE A 14 23.31 16.07 4.86
CA ILE A 14 24.66 16.18 4.30
C ILE A 14 24.52 16.81 2.92
N ASN A 15 25.32 17.85 2.64
CA ASN A 15 25.29 18.59 1.37
C ASN A 15 23.90 19.16 1.02
N TYR A 16 23.16 19.61 2.03
CA TYR A 16 21.85 20.25 1.88
C TYR A 16 21.80 21.57 2.65
N ASP A 17 21.31 22.62 1.99
CA ASP A 17 20.89 23.88 2.59
C ASP A 17 19.37 23.93 2.70
N THR A 18 18.85 24.61 3.74
CA THR A 18 17.41 24.84 3.88
C THR A 18 17.00 26.11 3.13
N ILE A 19 15.89 26.04 2.40
CA ILE A 19 15.31 27.16 1.64
C ILE A 19 13.87 27.40 2.08
N ILE A 20 13.44 28.67 2.09
CA ILE A 20 12.04 29.03 2.39
C ILE A 20 11.20 28.87 1.13
N LYS A 21 10.14 28.04 1.20
CA LYS A 21 9.23 27.78 0.09
C LYS A 21 7.81 27.61 0.62
N ASN A 22 6.94 28.57 0.31
CA ASN A 22 5.56 28.58 0.82
C ASN A 22 4.70 27.39 0.36
N VAL A 23 5.10 26.72 -0.73
CA VAL A 23 4.40 25.52 -1.22
C VAL A 23 4.88 24.24 -0.54
N ALA A 24 6.07 24.28 0.09
CA ALA A 24 6.61 23.18 0.84
C ALA A 24 5.84 23.00 2.16
N SER A 25 5.70 21.76 2.62
CA SER A 25 5.26 21.46 3.97
C SER A 25 6.21 22.13 4.98
N GLY A 26 5.69 22.53 6.14
CA GLY A 26 6.47 23.31 7.12
C GLY A 26 6.93 24.72 6.65
N GLY A 27 6.73 25.09 5.38
CA GLY A 27 7.18 26.34 4.77
C GLY A 27 8.65 26.35 4.33
N GLN A 28 9.34 25.21 4.41
CA GLN A 28 10.75 25.07 4.07
C GLN A 28 11.00 23.78 3.30
N ALA A 29 12.06 23.76 2.50
CA ALA A 29 12.53 22.58 1.78
C ALA A 29 14.06 22.53 1.87
N VAL A 30 14.67 21.43 1.43
CA VAL A 30 16.12 21.31 1.31
C VAL A 30 16.55 21.33 -0.15
N GLN A 31 17.73 21.91 -0.40
CA GLN A 31 18.36 21.99 -1.72
C GLN A 31 19.83 21.63 -1.61
N ILE A 32 20.35 20.89 -2.59
CA ILE A 32 21.76 20.50 -2.60
C ILE A 32 22.64 21.76 -2.57
N SER A 33 23.57 21.85 -1.61
CA SER A 33 24.40 23.04 -1.40
C SER A 33 25.46 23.21 -2.50
N ASN A 34 26.11 22.10 -2.90
CA ASN A 34 27.14 22.11 -3.94
C ASN A 34 26.57 21.81 -5.34
N PHE A 35 25.64 22.64 -5.81
CA PHE A 35 24.95 22.44 -7.09
C PHE A 35 25.76 22.88 -8.33
N ASN A 36 26.88 23.60 -8.14
CA ASN A 36 27.70 24.10 -9.27
C ASN A 36 28.68 23.05 -9.83
N ASP A 37 28.83 21.90 -9.16
CA ASP A 37 29.63 20.74 -9.60
C ASP A 37 28.96 19.43 -9.15
N PRO A 38 27.75 19.12 -9.64
CA PRO A 38 26.89 18.14 -8.99
C PRO A 38 27.17 16.69 -9.38
N VAL A 39 28.13 16.45 -10.29
CA VAL A 39 28.45 15.11 -10.82
C VAL A 39 29.33 14.26 -9.88
N GLY A 40 29.39 14.58 -8.58
CA GLY A 40 30.30 13.89 -7.65
C GLY A 40 29.84 13.72 -6.22
N GLU A 41 28.95 14.56 -5.69
CA GLU A 41 28.58 14.53 -4.28
C GLU A 41 27.05 14.63 -4.11
N PRO A 42 26.38 13.56 -3.66
CA PRO A 42 24.94 13.61 -3.45
C PRO A 42 24.57 14.49 -2.25
N GLY A 43 23.36 15.04 -2.28
CA GLY A 43 22.66 15.43 -1.06
C GLY A 43 22.17 14.18 -0.35
N VAL A 44 22.38 14.08 0.97
CA VAL A 44 21.94 12.91 1.75
C VAL A 44 21.08 13.32 2.94
N LEU A 45 19.92 12.71 3.05
CA LEU A 45 19.08 12.72 4.25
C LEU A 45 19.21 11.38 4.99
N ARG A 46 19.43 11.42 6.30
CA ARG A 46 19.43 10.23 7.16
C ARG A 46 18.56 10.41 8.39
N PHE A 47 17.78 9.39 8.72
CA PHE A 47 17.02 9.32 9.97
C PHE A 47 16.73 7.86 10.35
N GLU A 48 16.47 7.62 11.63
CA GLU A 48 16.10 6.30 12.14
C GLU A 48 14.58 6.11 12.09
N TRP A 49 14.13 4.91 11.70
CA TRP A 49 12.77 4.44 11.90
C TRP A 49 12.61 3.91 13.32
N THR A 50 11.80 4.57 14.15
CA THR A 50 11.67 4.26 15.57
C THR A 50 10.39 3.46 15.84
N ALA A 51 10.29 2.88 17.05
CA ALA A 51 9.08 2.19 17.49
C ALA A 51 7.86 3.13 17.63
N GLU A 52 8.08 4.45 17.73
CA GLU A 52 7.00 5.45 17.76
C GLU A 52 6.46 5.74 16.35
N ASP A 53 7.28 5.55 15.31
CA ASP A 53 6.88 5.72 13.91
C ASP A 53 6.03 4.56 13.42
N GLY A 54 6.42 3.34 13.78
CA GLY A 54 5.64 2.15 13.52
C GLY A 54 6.35 0.85 13.86
N ALA A 55 5.57 -0.22 13.90
CA ALA A 55 6.09 -1.57 14.15
C ALA A 55 6.88 -2.12 12.94
N ALA A 56 7.40 -3.33 13.09
CA ALA A 56 7.92 -4.08 11.96
C ALA A 56 6.82 -4.35 10.92
N GLY A 57 7.06 -4.05 9.65
CA GLY A 57 6.06 -4.22 8.60
C GLY A 57 6.51 -3.71 7.23
N LYS A 58 5.58 -3.73 6.28
CA LYS A 58 5.77 -3.15 4.94
C LYS A 58 5.21 -1.74 4.88
N TYR A 59 5.92 -0.85 4.21
CA TYR A 59 5.63 0.58 4.14
C TYR A 59 5.75 1.11 2.71
N ASP A 60 4.84 2.00 2.34
CA ASP A 60 4.91 2.79 1.11
C ASP A 60 5.53 4.15 1.45
N ILE A 61 6.44 4.60 0.58
CA ILE A 61 7.24 5.82 0.76
C ILE A 61 6.84 6.81 -0.32
N SER A 62 6.20 7.89 0.09
CA SER A 62 5.93 9.06 -0.73
C SER A 62 6.91 10.16 -0.40
N ILE A 63 7.37 10.89 -1.41
CA ILE A 63 8.32 11.98 -1.26
C ILE A 63 7.76 13.20 -1.98
N ALA A 64 7.66 14.32 -1.29
CA ALA A 64 7.38 15.62 -1.90
C ALA A 64 8.69 16.28 -2.32
N TYR A 65 8.73 16.77 -3.55
CA TYR A 65 9.94 17.30 -4.17
C TYR A 65 9.61 18.36 -5.22
N PHE A 66 10.64 19.01 -5.75
CA PHE A 66 10.50 19.90 -6.91
C PHE A 66 11.16 19.26 -8.12
N ASP A 67 10.46 19.29 -9.26
CA ASP A 67 10.87 18.70 -10.53
C ASP A 67 10.98 19.78 -11.62
N GLU A 68 12.18 20.24 -11.89
CA GLU A 68 12.50 21.26 -12.87
C GLU A 68 12.46 20.73 -14.31
N VAL A 69 12.37 21.65 -15.27
CA VAL A 69 12.29 21.30 -16.70
C VAL A 69 13.64 20.94 -17.32
N ASP A 70 14.73 21.04 -16.55
CA ASP A 70 16.09 21.15 -17.06
C ASP A 70 17.12 20.27 -16.35
N GLY A 71 16.76 19.02 -16.06
CA GLY A 71 17.68 18.04 -15.52
C GLY A 71 17.05 16.66 -15.30
N GLU A 72 17.86 15.73 -14.81
CA GLU A 72 17.42 14.36 -14.44
C GLU A 72 18.08 13.95 -13.13
N SER A 73 17.54 14.42 -12.00
CA SER A 73 18.12 14.08 -10.69
C SER A 73 17.76 12.67 -10.26
N GLU A 74 18.78 11.83 -10.07
CA GLU A 74 18.61 10.48 -9.53
C GLU A 74 18.55 10.51 -8.00
N LEU A 75 17.49 9.92 -7.45
CA LEU A 75 17.32 9.58 -6.04
C LEU A 75 17.58 8.09 -5.84
N THR A 76 18.34 7.74 -4.82
CA THR A 76 18.53 6.39 -4.29
C THR A 76 17.95 6.31 -2.87
N PHE A 77 17.08 5.34 -2.63
CA PHE A 77 16.53 5.05 -1.30
C PHE A 77 17.16 3.79 -0.73
N SER A 78 17.69 3.87 0.49
CA SER A 78 18.35 2.75 1.16
C SER A 78 17.87 2.55 2.59
N VAL A 79 17.89 1.30 3.04
CA VAL A 79 17.63 0.90 4.43
C VAL A 79 18.85 0.15 4.94
N ASN A 80 19.44 0.61 6.04
CA ASN A 80 20.66 0.04 6.63
C ASN A 80 21.83 -0.08 5.62
N GLY A 81 21.94 0.90 4.72
CA GLY A 81 22.94 0.93 3.65
C GLY A 81 22.72 -0.11 2.54
N GLN A 82 21.56 -0.76 2.48
CA GLN A 82 21.14 -1.59 1.36
C GLN A 82 20.16 -0.79 0.49
N GLU A 83 20.46 -0.72 -0.81
CA GLU A 83 19.58 -0.05 -1.78
C GLU A 83 18.26 -0.81 -1.91
N VAL A 84 17.16 -0.07 -1.74
CA VAL A 84 15.79 -0.53 -2.01
C VAL A 84 15.42 -0.24 -3.46
N GLY A 85 15.84 0.91 -3.98
CA GLY A 85 15.69 1.25 -5.39
C GLY A 85 16.04 2.71 -5.68
N THR A 86 15.89 3.08 -6.94
CA THR A 86 16.13 4.43 -7.44
C THR A 86 14.89 5.03 -8.11
N TYR A 87 14.86 6.37 -8.18
CA TYR A 87 13.83 7.14 -8.87
C TYR A 87 14.45 8.39 -9.47
N VAL A 88 14.06 8.76 -10.70
CA VAL A 88 14.60 9.93 -11.40
C VAL A 88 13.54 11.02 -11.47
N TYR A 89 13.89 12.22 -11.02
CA TYR A 89 13.06 13.42 -11.20
C TYR A 89 13.12 13.84 -12.67
N ASN A 90 12.06 13.54 -13.41
CA ASN A 90 11.98 13.78 -14.85
C ASN A 90 10.52 13.96 -15.32
N LEU A 91 9.64 14.53 -14.49
CA LEU A 91 8.30 14.89 -14.93
C LEU A 91 8.34 16.10 -15.91
N ASN A 92 9.47 16.81 -15.95
CA ASN A 92 9.74 18.01 -16.73
C ASN A 92 8.70 19.10 -16.47
N LEU A 93 8.38 19.35 -15.20
CA LEU A 93 7.38 20.37 -14.86
C LEU A 93 7.92 21.78 -15.15
N PRO A 94 7.06 22.75 -15.53
CA PRO A 94 7.55 24.05 -15.96
C PRO A 94 8.26 24.83 -14.85
N GLY A 95 9.47 25.28 -15.12
CA GLY A 95 10.26 26.13 -14.22
C GLY A 95 11.63 25.52 -13.92
N ILE A 96 12.61 26.39 -13.74
CA ILE A 96 14.03 26.05 -13.48
C ILE A 96 14.46 26.45 -12.06
N THR A 97 13.48 26.77 -11.21
CA THR A 97 13.66 27.05 -9.79
C THR A 97 12.49 26.45 -9.02
N ALA A 98 12.63 26.20 -7.72
CA ALA A 98 11.52 25.72 -6.90
C ALA A 98 10.33 26.71 -6.83
N GLU A 99 9.20 26.30 -7.41
CA GLU A 99 7.97 27.05 -7.60
C GLU A 99 6.72 26.17 -7.42
N PRO A 100 5.52 26.74 -7.21
CA PRO A 100 4.30 25.93 -7.06
C PRO A 100 3.92 25.10 -8.29
N ARG A 101 4.46 25.43 -9.47
CA ARG A 101 4.18 24.76 -10.75
C ARG A 101 5.12 23.61 -11.07
N ASN A 102 6.20 23.45 -10.32
CA ASN A 102 7.07 22.29 -10.40
C ASN A 102 7.16 21.53 -9.07
N TYR A 103 6.30 21.87 -8.11
CA TYR A 103 6.17 21.10 -6.89
C TYR A 103 5.35 19.82 -7.15
N VAL A 104 5.89 18.70 -6.70
CA VAL A 104 5.26 17.38 -6.68
C VAL A 104 4.85 17.09 -5.23
N PRO A 105 3.55 17.17 -4.88
CA PRO A 105 3.08 16.92 -3.52
C PRO A 105 3.10 15.42 -3.19
N LEU A 106 3.01 15.10 -1.89
CA LEU A 106 2.88 13.73 -1.39
C LEU A 106 1.70 12.96 -2.00
N SER A 107 0.62 13.66 -2.36
CA SER A 107 -0.53 13.10 -3.07
C SER A 107 -1.28 14.14 -3.87
N GLY A 108 -2.06 13.69 -4.86
CA GLY A 108 -2.96 14.56 -5.62
C GLY A 108 -2.26 15.48 -6.63
N ALA A 109 -3.00 16.46 -7.13
CA ALA A 109 -2.53 17.46 -8.09
C ALA A 109 -1.74 18.58 -7.39
N ASN A 110 -0.84 19.25 -8.11
CA ASN A 110 -0.21 20.45 -7.59
C ASN A 110 -1.15 21.68 -7.68
N SER A 111 -0.85 22.71 -6.90
CA SER A 111 -1.69 23.92 -6.81
C SER A 111 -1.75 24.75 -8.09
N SER A 112 -0.84 24.52 -9.03
CA SER A 112 -0.74 25.26 -10.30
C SER A 112 -1.34 24.52 -11.49
N SER A 113 -1.92 23.33 -11.28
CA SER A 113 -2.51 22.47 -12.32
C SER A 113 -1.54 21.98 -13.41
N THR A 114 -0.23 22.13 -13.20
CA THR A 114 0.80 21.60 -14.10
C THR A 114 1.08 20.12 -13.87
N LEU A 115 0.74 19.61 -12.66
CA LEU A 115 0.72 18.19 -12.33
C LEU A 115 -0.71 17.78 -11.96
N THR A 116 -1.25 16.77 -12.63
CA THR A 116 -2.56 16.18 -12.28
C THR A 116 -2.42 15.11 -11.21
N ALA A 117 -3.49 14.80 -10.47
CA ALA A 117 -3.47 13.74 -9.46
C ALA A 117 -3.10 12.36 -10.05
N GLN A 118 -3.53 12.08 -11.29
CA GLN A 118 -3.21 10.82 -11.98
C GLN A 118 -1.75 10.73 -12.42
N ALA A 119 -1.10 11.88 -12.64
CA ALA A 119 0.29 11.96 -13.06
C ALA A 119 1.26 12.07 -11.88
N ASN A 120 0.76 12.18 -10.64
CA ASN A 120 1.60 12.20 -9.46
C ASN A 120 2.21 10.80 -9.25
N PRO A 121 3.55 10.67 -9.19
CA PRO A 121 4.24 9.38 -9.09
C PRO A 121 4.16 8.76 -7.68
N ASN A 122 3.75 9.50 -6.65
CA ASN A 122 3.68 8.99 -5.29
C ASN A 122 2.59 7.91 -5.10
N ALA A 123 2.82 6.87 -4.30
CA ALA A 123 4.05 6.54 -3.59
C ALA A 123 5.16 6.01 -4.53
N ILE A 124 6.39 6.50 -4.33
CA ILE A 124 7.56 6.20 -5.18
C ILE A 124 8.11 4.80 -4.90
N PHE A 125 8.32 4.45 -3.62
CA PHE A 125 8.75 3.12 -3.21
C PHE A 125 7.62 2.41 -2.49
N LYS A 126 7.35 1.16 -2.85
CA LYS A 126 6.20 0.41 -2.31
C LYS A 126 6.63 -0.86 -1.61
N GLY A 127 5.95 -1.20 -0.52
CA GLY A 127 6.14 -2.46 0.20
C GLY A 127 7.54 -2.64 0.82
N VAL A 128 8.19 -1.53 1.19
CA VAL A 128 9.52 -1.49 1.82
C VAL A 128 9.43 -2.10 3.22
N ASP A 129 10.27 -3.10 3.49
CA ASP A 129 10.34 -3.70 4.84
C ASP A 129 11.08 -2.73 5.78
N LEU A 130 10.40 -2.32 6.85
CA LEU A 130 10.97 -1.49 7.92
C LEU A 130 10.73 -2.14 9.28
N VAL A 131 11.71 -2.07 10.16
CA VAL A 131 11.62 -2.44 11.57
C VAL A 131 12.21 -1.35 12.46
N PRO A 132 11.73 -1.17 13.70
CA PRO A 132 12.32 -0.22 14.64
C PRO A 132 13.83 -0.42 14.80
N GLY A 133 14.59 0.65 14.59
CA GLY A 133 16.06 0.69 14.59
C GLY A 133 16.69 0.73 13.20
N ASP A 134 15.90 0.64 12.13
CA ASP A 134 16.42 0.79 10.76
C ASP A 134 16.87 2.22 10.48
N GLU A 135 18.05 2.37 9.88
CA GLU A 135 18.52 3.65 9.33
C GLU A 135 18.02 3.81 7.89
N ILE A 136 17.26 4.87 7.64
CA ILE A 136 16.79 5.24 6.29
C ILE A 136 17.73 6.30 5.73
N GLU A 137 18.17 6.09 4.50
CA GLU A 137 18.98 7.03 3.73
C GLU A 137 18.31 7.37 2.40
N ILE A 138 18.22 8.66 2.10
CA ILE A 138 17.79 9.20 0.81
C ILE A 138 18.95 9.99 0.23
N SER A 139 19.54 9.49 -0.85
CA SER A 139 20.67 10.11 -1.54
C SER A 139 20.21 10.65 -2.88
N VAL A 140 20.47 11.92 -3.18
CA VAL A 140 20.02 12.58 -4.40
C VAL A 140 21.18 13.25 -5.12
N LEU A 141 21.32 13.00 -6.42
CA LEU A 141 22.31 13.65 -7.28
C LEU A 141 21.64 14.74 -8.09
N ALA A 142 22.17 15.96 -8.05
CA ALA A 142 21.77 16.99 -9.00
C ALA A 142 22.36 16.67 -10.39
N ASP A 143 21.57 16.86 -11.44
CA ASP A 143 22.04 16.59 -12.81
C ASP A 143 21.36 17.54 -13.80
N SER A 144 22.13 17.99 -14.80
CA SER A 144 21.69 18.84 -15.93
C SER A 144 21.30 18.02 -17.16
N ASN A 145 21.56 16.72 -17.15
CA ASN A 145 21.52 15.83 -18.31
C ASN A 145 22.33 16.38 -19.52
N GLY A 146 23.35 17.20 -19.23
CA GLY A 146 24.27 17.81 -20.20
C GLY A 146 23.65 18.70 -21.28
N ASN A 147 22.36 19.02 -21.20
CA ASN A 147 21.59 19.56 -22.34
C ASN A 147 20.93 20.91 -22.12
N PHE A 148 20.94 21.45 -20.89
CA PHE A 148 20.30 22.71 -20.59
C PHE A 148 21.32 23.75 -20.12
N THR A 149 21.30 24.91 -20.79
CA THR A 149 22.11 26.07 -20.40
C THR A 149 21.25 27.32 -20.32
N ASP A 150 21.56 28.19 -19.37
CA ASP A 150 20.94 29.51 -19.25
C ASP A 150 21.30 30.43 -20.44
N GLU A 151 20.77 31.66 -20.44
CA GLU A 151 21.05 32.67 -21.47
C GLU A 151 22.53 33.05 -21.61
N ASN A 152 23.36 32.68 -20.63
CA ASN A 152 24.80 32.91 -20.59
C ASN A 152 25.62 31.66 -20.93
N GLY A 153 24.98 30.52 -21.20
CA GLY A 153 25.64 29.25 -21.51
C GLY A 153 26.09 28.45 -20.29
N ASN A 154 25.65 28.81 -19.08
CA ASN A 154 25.93 28.03 -17.87
C ASN A 154 24.96 26.85 -17.78
N ALA A 155 25.43 25.67 -17.40
CA ALA A 155 24.55 24.53 -17.17
C ALA A 155 23.45 24.87 -16.15
N THR A 156 22.22 24.48 -16.45
CA THR A 156 21.11 24.48 -15.51
C THR A 156 20.81 23.05 -15.10
N PHE A 157 20.36 22.85 -13.86
CA PHE A 157 20.39 21.55 -13.20
C PHE A 157 19.06 21.31 -12.49
N GLU A 158 18.64 20.05 -12.44
CA GLU A 158 17.70 19.59 -11.43
C GLU A 158 18.41 19.53 -10.08
N LEU A 159 18.00 20.38 -9.13
CA LEU A 159 18.73 20.56 -7.87
C LEU A 159 18.39 19.56 -6.76
N GLY A 160 17.65 18.50 -7.08
CA GLY A 160 17.37 17.40 -6.15
C GLY A 160 16.66 17.88 -4.88
N ARG A 161 15.73 18.82 -5.02
CA ARG A 161 15.11 19.50 -3.87
C ARG A 161 14.02 18.64 -3.25
N LEU A 162 14.09 18.45 -1.94
CA LEU A 162 13.18 17.63 -1.16
C LEU A 162 12.42 18.49 -0.15
N ASP A 163 11.16 18.14 0.10
CA ASP A 163 10.30 18.80 1.07
C ASP A 163 9.98 17.85 2.22
N ALA A 164 9.13 16.86 1.98
CA ALA A 164 8.64 15.97 3.02
C ALA A 164 8.67 14.51 2.56
N ILE A 165 8.80 13.61 3.52
CA ILE A 165 8.70 12.17 3.32
C ILE A 165 7.49 11.68 4.11
N GLU A 166 6.54 11.08 3.42
CA GLU A 166 5.41 10.39 4.04
C GLU A 166 5.63 8.89 3.96
N ILE A 167 5.63 8.24 5.12
CA ILE A 167 5.75 6.80 5.27
C ILE A 167 4.41 6.29 5.78
N THR A 168 3.67 5.62 4.92
CA THR A 168 2.43 4.96 5.27
C THR A 168 2.69 3.47 5.40
N PRO A 169 2.03 2.76 6.34
CA PRO A 169 1.93 1.31 6.21
C PRO A 169 1.52 1.04 4.77
N ALA A 170 2.28 0.20 4.08
CA ALA A 170 1.91 -0.23 2.76
C ALA A 170 0.52 -0.80 2.97
N GLU A 171 -0.47 -0.18 2.34
CA GLU A 171 -1.73 -0.88 2.26
C GLU A 171 -1.34 -2.21 1.62
N ILE A 172 -1.68 -3.30 2.30
CA ILE A 172 -1.88 -4.54 1.58
C ILE A 172 -3.03 -4.13 0.66
N THR A 173 -2.70 -3.54 -0.49
CA THR A 173 -3.59 -3.47 -1.63
C THR A 173 -3.58 -4.91 -2.01
N PRO A 174 -4.56 -5.69 -1.52
CA PRO A 174 -4.66 -7.00 -2.09
C PRO A 174 -5.00 -6.69 -3.55
N ALA A 175 -4.44 -7.41 -4.51
CA ALA A 175 -4.73 -7.11 -5.91
C ALA A 175 -6.26 -7.00 -6.10
N GLU A 176 -6.81 -5.78 -6.18
CA GLU A 176 -8.22 -5.45 -5.89
C GLU A 176 -8.73 -5.95 -4.52
N GLU A 177 -8.94 -5.10 -3.51
CA GLU A 177 -9.76 -5.37 -2.30
C GLU A 177 -9.99 -6.86 -1.93
N ILE A 178 -8.93 -7.64 -1.71
CA ILE A 178 -9.02 -8.98 -1.12
C ILE A 178 -9.11 -8.78 0.39
N ILE A 179 -10.35 -8.50 0.83
CA ILE A 179 -10.83 -8.87 2.16
C ILE A 179 -10.36 -10.32 2.39
N PRO A 180 -9.74 -10.66 3.54
CA PRO A 180 -9.00 -11.92 3.72
C PRO A 180 -9.79 -13.09 3.13
N SER A 181 -9.31 -13.62 2.01
CA SER A 181 -10.06 -14.64 1.30
C SER A 181 -10.06 -15.87 2.19
N LEU A 182 -11.21 -16.19 2.76
CA LEU A 182 -11.43 -17.49 3.36
C LEU A 182 -11.06 -18.56 2.32
N ASP A 183 -9.98 -19.30 2.56
CA ASP A 183 -9.48 -20.28 1.60
C ASP A 183 -10.09 -21.64 1.86
N LEU A 184 -10.17 -22.02 3.13
CA LEU A 184 -10.71 -23.30 3.55
C LEU A 184 -11.68 -23.11 4.71
N PHE A 185 -12.74 -23.89 4.65
CA PHE A 185 -13.78 -23.92 5.65
C PHE A 185 -13.98 -25.34 6.16
N TRP A 186 -14.06 -25.49 7.48
CA TRP A 186 -14.15 -26.76 8.18
C TRP A 186 -15.43 -26.82 8.99
N HIS A 187 -16.09 -27.97 8.95
CA HIS A 187 -17.20 -28.27 9.83
C HIS A 187 -16.93 -29.59 10.54
N ASN A 188 -16.99 -29.58 11.87
CA ASN A 188 -16.92 -30.78 12.68
C ASN A 188 -18.35 -31.25 12.99
N PRO A 189 -18.84 -32.34 12.37
CA PRO A 189 -20.23 -32.77 12.57
C PRO A 189 -20.51 -33.27 13.99
N VAL A 190 -19.47 -33.67 14.74
CA VAL A 190 -19.62 -34.18 16.12
C VAL A 190 -19.80 -33.05 17.13
N SER A 191 -18.96 -32.01 17.04
CA SER A 191 -19.05 -30.86 17.97
C SER A 191 -19.95 -29.74 17.46
N GLY A 192 -20.28 -29.75 16.16
CA GLY A 192 -20.93 -28.65 15.47
C GLY A 192 -20.00 -27.45 15.21
N GLN A 193 -18.74 -27.51 15.64
CA GLN A 193 -17.82 -26.38 15.49
C GLN A 193 -17.50 -26.11 14.02
N VAL A 194 -17.26 -24.84 13.76
CA VAL A 194 -17.04 -24.33 12.44
C VAL A 194 -15.73 -23.55 12.42
N GLY A 195 -14.79 -23.99 11.60
CA GLY A 195 -13.45 -23.42 11.49
C GLY A 195 -13.16 -22.83 10.13
N VAL A 196 -12.28 -21.84 10.09
CA VAL A 196 -11.85 -21.14 8.89
C VAL A 196 -10.34 -21.06 8.84
N TRP A 197 -9.75 -21.34 7.68
CA TRP A 197 -8.33 -21.11 7.42
C TRP A 197 -8.14 -20.10 6.30
N THR A 198 -7.12 -19.25 6.47
CA THR A 198 -6.47 -18.53 5.38
C THR A 198 -5.11 -19.17 5.12
N LEU A 199 -4.70 -19.18 3.86
CA LEU A 199 -3.40 -19.63 3.41
C LEU A 199 -2.52 -18.43 3.06
N ASN A 200 -1.21 -18.63 3.07
CA ASN A 200 -0.29 -17.64 2.51
C ASN A 200 -0.60 -17.40 1.02
N GLN A 201 -0.09 -16.30 0.46
CA GLN A 201 -0.34 -15.93 -0.93
C GLN A 201 0.03 -17.01 -1.96
N GLN A 202 0.97 -17.90 -1.64
CA GLN A 202 1.36 -19.02 -2.52
C GLN A 202 0.46 -20.26 -2.36
N GLY A 203 -0.49 -20.27 -1.42
CA GLY A 203 -1.37 -21.40 -1.12
C GLY A 203 -0.63 -22.62 -0.53
N THR A 204 0.54 -22.41 0.07
CA THR A 204 1.46 -23.47 0.50
C THR A 204 1.49 -23.70 2.01
N SER A 205 1.03 -22.73 2.81
CA SER A 205 0.95 -22.85 4.27
C SER A 205 -0.27 -22.13 4.83
N VAL A 206 -0.78 -22.60 5.97
CA VAL A 206 -1.82 -21.89 6.73
C VAL A 206 -1.22 -20.62 7.33
N GLU A 207 -1.88 -19.49 7.12
CA GLU A 207 -1.53 -18.20 7.68
C GLU A 207 -2.37 -17.91 8.94
N THR A 208 -3.68 -18.12 8.86
CA THR A 208 -4.59 -17.99 10.01
C THR A 208 -5.49 -19.20 10.12
N ALA A 209 -5.80 -19.61 11.35
CA ALA A 209 -6.84 -20.59 11.67
C ALA A 209 -7.69 -20.07 12.84
N ALA A 210 -9.00 -20.01 12.65
CA ALA A 210 -9.94 -19.52 13.67
C ALA A 210 -11.24 -20.33 13.66
N PHE A 211 -11.97 -20.29 14.77
CA PHE A 211 -13.36 -20.72 14.82
C PHE A 211 -14.28 -19.55 14.48
N ILE A 212 -15.41 -19.82 13.82
CA ILE A 212 -16.40 -18.79 13.50
C ILE A 212 -17.13 -18.36 14.77
N THR A 213 -17.23 -17.05 14.97
CA THR A 213 -18.01 -16.45 16.06
C THR A 213 -19.18 -15.64 15.52
N ASP A 214 -20.17 -15.36 16.37
CA ASP A 214 -21.11 -14.26 16.13
C ASP A 214 -20.49 -12.90 16.48
N GLN A 215 -21.24 -11.82 16.25
CA GLN A 215 -20.86 -10.43 16.56
C GLN A 215 -20.65 -10.14 18.06
N SER A 216 -20.94 -11.09 18.96
CA SER A 216 -20.63 -10.99 20.38
C SER A 216 -19.31 -11.68 20.76
N GLY A 217 -18.66 -12.34 19.79
CA GLY A 217 -17.46 -13.15 20.00
C GLY A 217 -17.75 -14.55 20.51
N GLN A 218 -19.01 -15.01 20.50
CA GLN A 218 -19.36 -16.38 20.89
C GLN A 218 -19.20 -17.32 19.70
N GLU A 219 -18.56 -18.46 19.90
CA GLU A 219 -18.40 -19.49 18.85
C GLU A 219 -19.77 -20.01 18.37
N LEU A 220 -19.95 -20.02 17.04
CA LEU A 220 -21.15 -20.53 16.39
C LEU A 220 -21.03 -22.02 16.12
N LEU A 221 -22.08 -22.75 16.49
CA LEU A 221 -22.19 -24.19 16.27
C LEU A 221 -23.28 -24.49 15.23
N VAL A 222 -22.96 -25.40 14.31
CA VAL A 222 -23.90 -26.01 13.36
C VAL A 222 -23.98 -27.51 13.67
N PRO A 223 -24.88 -27.95 14.55
CA PRO A 223 -25.02 -29.37 14.85
C PRO A 223 -25.51 -30.17 13.63
N GLU A 224 -25.22 -31.47 13.61
CA GLU A 224 -25.59 -32.38 12.49
C GLU A 224 -27.10 -32.42 12.22
N ASN A 225 -27.95 -32.20 13.23
CA ASN A 225 -29.41 -32.22 13.09
C ASN A 225 -30.02 -30.94 12.48
N THR A 226 -29.19 -29.99 12.01
CA THR A 226 -29.66 -28.78 11.31
C THR A 226 -30.05 -29.05 9.85
N GLY A 227 -29.64 -30.18 9.28
CA GLY A 227 -29.84 -30.50 7.87
C GLY A 227 -28.92 -29.72 6.92
N PHE A 228 -27.89 -29.02 7.43
CA PHE A 228 -26.93 -28.30 6.61
C PHE A 228 -25.57 -29.01 6.54
N GLU A 229 -25.06 -29.19 5.33
CA GLU A 229 -23.74 -29.74 5.05
C GLU A 229 -22.81 -28.68 4.45
N ALA A 230 -21.56 -28.64 4.91
CA ALA A 230 -20.52 -27.79 4.35
C ALA A 230 -20.21 -28.19 2.90
N ARG A 231 -20.13 -27.22 1.99
CA ARG A 231 -19.82 -27.46 0.57
C ARG A 231 -18.58 -26.76 0.06
N GLY A 232 -18.11 -25.73 0.74
CA GLY A 232 -16.86 -25.06 0.43
C GLY A 232 -16.94 -23.56 0.67
N VAL A 233 -16.14 -22.82 -0.08
CA VAL A 233 -16.08 -21.36 -0.07
C VAL A 233 -16.51 -20.83 -1.43
N VAL A 234 -17.19 -19.69 -1.45
CA VAL A 234 -17.67 -19.05 -2.70
C VAL A 234 -17.47 -17.54 -2.64
N ASP A 235 -16.97 -16.96 -3.73
CA ASP A 235 -16.98 -15.51 -3.96
C ASP A 235 -18.24 -15.15 -4.75
N LEU A 236 -19.01 -14.17 -4.27
CA LEU A 236 -20.25 -13.73 -4.92
C LEU A 236 -20.04 -12.53 -5.87
N GLY A 237 -18.79 -12.21 -6.21
CA GLY A 237 -18.41 -11.06 -7.02
C GLY A 237 -18.19 -9.78 -6.21
N ASP A 238 -18.08 -9.91 -4.88
CA ASP A 238 -17.77 -8.82 -3.95
C ASP A 238 -16.34 -8.91 -3.39
N GLY A 239 -15.49 -9.78 -3.95
CA GLY A 239 -14.10 -9.94 -3.55
C GLY A 239 -13.92 -10.69 -2.23
N SER A 240 -15.02 -11.13 -1.60
CA SER A 240 -15.03 -11.81 -0.31
C SER A 240 -15.52 -13.24 -0.43
N ARG A 241 -14.68 -14.21 -0.05
CA ARG A 241 -15.06 -15.62 0.00
C ARG A 241 -15.89 -15.93 1.25
N SER A 242 -17.00 -16.62 1.04
CA SER A 242 -18.03 -16.91 2.04
C SER A 242 -18.23 -18.43 2.21
N PRO A 243 -18.44 -18.98 3.42
CA PRO A 243 -18.85 -20.37 3.59
C PRO A 243 -20.17 -20.67 2.87
N LEU A 244 -20.17 -21.76 2.10
CA LEU A 244 -21.34 -22.28 1.38
C LEU A 244 -21.80 -23.59 2.01
N TRP A 245 -23.10 -23.64 2.30
CA TRP A 245 -23.79 -24.79 2.88
C TRP A 245 -24.90 -25.28 1.98
N ARG A 246 -25.18 -26.59 2.01
CA ARG A 246 -26.35 -27.19 1.35
C ARG A 246 -27.32 -27.71 2.39
N ASN A 247 -28.59 -27.34 2.27
CA ASN A 247 -29.67 -27.98 3.01
C ASN A 247 -29.98 -29.35 2.36
N THR A 248 -29.79 -30.43 3.10
CA THR A 248 -29.96 -31.82 2.64
C THR A 248 -31.40 -32.32 2.74
N GLU A 249 -32.33 -31.49 3.22
CA GLU A 249 -33.76 -31.80 3.26
C GLU A 249 -34.52 -31.12 2.12
N THR A 250 -34.22 -29.84 1.86
CA THR A 250 -34.93 -29.01 0.88
C THR A 250 -34.19 -28.82 -0.43
N GLY A 251 -32.88 -29.08 -0.45
CA GLY A 251 -32.02 -28.75 -1.58
C GLY A 251 -31.65 -27.26 -1.69
N GLY A 252 -32.07 -26.41 -0.74
CA GLY A 252 -31.63 -25.01 -0.66
C GLY A 252 -30.16 -24.85 -0.26
N VAL A 253 -29.68 -23.62 -0.30
CA VAL A 253 -28.30 -23.26 0.10
C VAL A 253 -28.30 -22.18 1.17
N ALA A 254 -27.26 -22.17 2.00
CA ALA A 254 -26.98 -21.03 2.87
C ALA A 254 -25.58 -20.50 2.62
N ILE A 255 -25.45 -19.17 2.61
CA ILE A 255 -24.19 -18.46 2.40
C ILE A 255 -23.95 -17.57 3.62
N TRP A 256 -22.76 -17.69 4.21
CA TRP A 256 -22.39 -16.92 5.40
C TRP A 256 -21.49 -15.75 4.99
N LYS A 257 -21.98 -14.52 5.13
CA LYS A 257 -21.18 -13.32 4.96
C LYS A 257 -20.34 -13.11 6.21
N MET A 258 -19.05 -12.93 6.02
CA MET A 258 -18.04 -12.93 7.07
C MET A 258 -17.28 -11.61 7.10
N GLU A 259 -16.86 -11.18 8.29
CA GLU A 259 -15.80 -10.21 8.49
C GLU A 259 -14.67 -10.92 9.25
N GLY A 260 -13.63 -11.35 8.53
CA GLY A 260 -12.65 -12.29 9.07
C GLY A 260 -13.29 -13.62 9.50
N SER A 261 -13.21 -13.96 10.78
CA SER A 261 -13.87 -15.15 11.36
C SER A 261 -15.21 -14.83 12.05
N GLU A 262 -15.71 -13.61 11.95
CA GLU A 262 -16.99 -13.20 12.55
C GLU A 262 -18.13 -13.27 11.53
N LEU A 263 -19.22 -13.97 11.85
CA LEU A 263 -20.42 -14.04 11.02
C LEU A 263 -21.17 -12.72 11.09
N GLN A 264 -21.35 -12.08 9.93
CA GLN A 264 -22.15 -10.86 9.79
C GLN A 264 -23.60 -11.18 9.42
N GLU A 265 -23.79 -12.08 8.45
CA GLU A 265 -25.12 -12.44 7.94
C GLU A 265 -25.16 -13.87 7.40
N ALA A 266 -26.26 -14.59 7.64
CA ALA A 266 -26.52 -15.89 7.02
C ALA A 266 -27.70 -15.77 6.05
N ILE A 267 -27.42 -15.88 4.75
CA ILE A 267 -28.40 -15.79 3.68
C ILE A 267 -28.83 -17.21 3.30
N THR A 268 -30.12 -17.52 3.38
CA THR A 268 -30.67 -18.81 2.91
C THR A 268 -31.47 -18.60 1.64
N ILE A 269 -31.23 -19.46 0.64
CA ILE A 269 -31.84 -19.37 -0.69
C ILE A 269 -32.49 -20.71 -1.01
N ASP A 270 -33.80 -20.68 -1.27
CA ASP A 270 -34.54 -21.84 -1.77
C ASP A 270 -34.29 -22.02 -3.27
N PRO A 271 -34.22 -23.27 -3.75
CA PRO A 271 -34.05 -23.52 -5.17
C PRO A 271 -35.33 -23.18 -5.95
N PRO A 272 -35.23 -22.79 -7.23
CA PRO A 272 -36.39 -22.56 -8.07
C PRO A 272 -37.19 -23.86 -8.25
N ALA A 273 -38.52 -23.76 -8.24
CA ALA A 273 -39.39 -24.91 -8.50
C ALA A 273 -39.07 -25.53 -9.87
N ASP A 274 -38.91 -26.86 -9.91
CA ASP A 274 -38.60 -27.65 -11.10
C ASP A 274 -37.32 -27.23 -11.87
N GLY A 275 -36.41 -26.47 -11.23
CA GLY A 275 -35.14 -26.01 -11.81
C GLY A 275 -33.89 -26.71 -11.26
N PRO A 276 -32.68 -26.30 -11.69
CA PRO A 276 -31.43 -26.77 -11.09
C PRO A 276 -31.41 -26.53 -9.58
N GLY A 277 -31.02 -27.55 -8.79
CA GLY A 277 -31.00 -27.48 -7.33
C GLY A 277 -32.34 -27.75 -6.64
N SER A 278 -33.44 -27.89 -7.39
CA SER A 278 -34.80 -28.13 -6.86
C SER A 278 -35.00 -29.44 -6.09
N ASN A 279 -34.01 -30.34 -6.15
CA ASN A 279 -33.98 -31.57 -5.39
C ASN A 279 -32.54 -31.97 -5.01
N LEU A 280 -32.41 -33.08 -4.29
CA LEU A 280 -31.14 -33.59 -3.77
C LEU A 280 -30.29 -34.34 -4.81
N ASP A 281 -30.82 -34.59 -6.01
CA ASP A 281 -30.07 -35.25 -7.10
C ASP A 281 -29.06 -34.28 -7.74
N TRP A 282 -29.23 -32.97 -7.51
CA TRP A 282 -28.29 -31.94 -7.97
C TRP A 282 -27.15 -31.74 -6.99
N GLU A 283 -25.92 -31.70 -7.51
CA GLU A 283 -24.72 -31.39 -6.74
C GLU A 283 -24.22 -29.97 -7.01
N ILE A 284 -23.69 -29.32 -5.97
CA ILE A 284 -22.94 -28.07 -6.12
C ILE A 284 -21.53 -28.43 -6.59
N ARG A 285 -21.13 -27.85 -7.72
CA ARG A 285 -19.79 -27.94 -8.29
C ARG A 285 -19.30 -26.51 -8.51
N GLY A 286 -18.61 -25.94 -7.52
CA GLY A 286 -17.95 -24.63 -7.61
C GLY A 286 -16.53 -24.75 -8.19
N THR A 287 -15.92 -23.62 -8.52
CA THR A 287 -14.49 -23.47 -8.89
C THR A 287 -13.79 -22.55 -7.92
#